data_AF-A0A318TZB6-F1
#
_entry.id   AF-A0A318TZB6-F1
#
_cell.length_a   1.000
_cell.length_b   1.000
_cell.length_c   1.000
_cell.angle_alpha   90.00
_cell.angle_beta   90.00
_cell.angle_gamma   90.00
#
_symmetry.space_group_name_H-M   'P 1'
#
loop_
_entity.id
_entity.type
_entity.pdbx_description
1 polymer ?
#
loop_
_entity_poly.entity_id
_entity_poly.type
_entity_poly.pdbx_seq_one_letter_code
_entity_poly.pdbx_strand_id
1 'polypeptide(L)'
;MRNEHQIKRTNQAWQPISGCSAVSSGCDDCAMGLRETPALKRLLRTGFVNMTDAGPAWSGSVKLNKGTLLQPMRWRRPRSILVCPHSDLFNESVPDAWRDLVFAAMTLAPQHTFELSTRRSEKMRAWVSDPATPGRIARSILDMVIASIISPSRMMADDWPVTSVGPNPEEPDDVTLMAWPLPNLRLGVAVEDQQRANEHIPNLLATPAAVRFVSAVPLLGPIDLTDIDLLPMLLRGRLRSENDPKCTFDALTGKTNVHPVHGVDDPFDRGVDWVICGGESGPKARPLHPDWARGLRDQCAAVGIPFLFKRWGEWVPEDQSPEDAILPGWARCPWAERDRDGGWSHGDQTSVYRLGKRAAGRLLDGILHNGTPGAQ
;
A
#
# COMPACT_ATOMS: atom_id res chain seq x y z
N MET A 1 -25.87 -16.26 13.39
CA MET A 1 -25.03 -15.06 13.60
C MET A 1 -24.40 -14.63 12.27
N ARG A 2 -23.94 -13.38 12.13
CA ARG A 2 -23.02 -13.00 11.04
C ARG A 2 -21.62 -13.52 11.39
N ASN A 3 -20.79 -13.83 10.39
CA ASN A 3 -19.47 -14.41 10.65
C ASN A 3 -18.45 -13.29 10.93
N GLU A 4 -18.36 -12.87 12.19
CA GLU A 4 -17.56 -11.73 12.68
C GLU A 4 -16.07 -11.80 12.29
N HIS A 5 -15.56 -13.02 12.08
CA HIS A 5 -14.24 -13.34 11.54
C HIS A 5 -13.91 -12.77 10.14
N GLN A 6 -14.85 -12.08 9.46
CA GLN A 6 -14.68 -11.59 8.07
C GLN A 6 -14.87 -10.08 7.85
N ILE A 7 -14.64 -9.23 8.85
CA ILE A 7 -14.39 -7.79 8.57
C ILE A 7 -13.12 -7.69 7.71
N LYS A 8 -13.24 -7.17 6.49
CA LYS A 8 -12.15 -6.96 5.53
C LYS A 8 -11.74 -5.49 5.49
N ARG A 9 -10.43 -5.23 5.43
CA ARG A 9 -9.80 -3.92 5.19
C ARG A 9 -10.54 -3.09 4.12
N THR A 10 -10.88 -3.72 3.01
CA THR A 10 -11.74 -3.19 1.96
C THR A 10 -12.85 -4.19 1.64
N ASN A 11 -14.05 -3.70 1.29
CA ASN A 11 -15.21 -4.55 0.99
C ASN A 11 -15.34 -4.89 -0.51
N GLN A 12 -14.58 -4.21 -1.37
CA GLN A 12 -14.55 -4.40 -2.81
C GLN A 12 -13.11 -4.31 -3.35
N ALA A 13 -12.87 -5.00 -4.47
CA ALA A 13 -11.65 -4.87 -5.26
C ALA A 13 -11.96 -4.21 -6.61
N TRP A 14 -11.05 -3.36 -7.09
CA TRP A 14 -11.09 -2.79 -8.44
C TRP A 14 -9.71 -2.91 -9.10
N GLN A 15 -9.67 -3.39 -10.35
CA GLN A 15 -8.45 -3.83 -11.01
C GLN A 15 -8.35 -3.19 -12.41
N PRO A 16 -8.02 -1.89 -12.52
CA PRO A 16 -7.94 -1.16 -13.79
C PRO A 16 -6.72 -1.53 -14.67
N ILE A 17 -5.75 -2.28 -14.13
CA ILE A 17 -4.60 -2.83 -14.87
C ILE A 17 -4.40 -4.31 -14.54
N SER A 18 -3.67 -5.06 -15.37
CA SER A 18 -3.23 -6.44 -15.10
C SER A 18 -1.75 -6.59 -15.43
N GLY A 19 -0.98 -7.32 -14.62
CA GLY A 19 0.49 -7.43 -14.77
C GLY A 19 1.25 -6.56 -13.77
N CYS A 20 2.56 -6.78 -13.66
CA CYS A 20 3.48 -6.05 -12.78
C CYS A 20 4.95 -6.40 -13.12
N SER A 21 5.91 -5.79 -12.43
CA SER A 21 7.27 -6.27 -12.22
C SER A 21 7.60 -6.29 -10.71
N ALA A 22 8.37 -7.29 -10.26
CA ALA A 22 8.90 -7.35 -8.90
C ALA A 22 9.99 -6.29 -8.70
N VAL A 23 10.06 -5.71 -7.49
CA VAL A 23 11.03 -4.66 -7.13
C VAL A 23 11.67 -4.86 -5.73
N SER A 24 11.12 -5.76 -4.91
CA SER A 24 11.58 -6.00 -3.54
C SER A 24 11.14 -7.40 -3.06
N SER A 25 11.66 -7.86 -1.92
CA SER A 25 11.39 -9.19 -1.34
C SER A 25 9.91 -9.44 -1.02
N GLY A 26 9.15 -8.40 -0.68
CA GLY A 26 7.69 -8.45 -0.53
C GLY A 26 6.93 -8.73 -1.84
N CYS A 27 7.62 -8.82 -2.99
CA CYS A 27 7.05 -9.27 -4.25
C CYS A 27 7.12 -10.80 -4.47
N ASP A 28 8.05 -11.52 -3.83
CA ASP A 28 8.38 -12.92 -4.14
C ASP A 28 7.15 -13.85 -4.06
N ASP A 29 6.44 -13.76 -2.95
CA ASP A 29 5.22 -14.52 -2.63
C ASP A 29 3.99 -13.60 -2.46
N CYS A 30 4.05 -12.39 -3.05
CA CYS A 30 2.90 -11.47 -3.13
C CYS A 30 1.69 -12.15 -3.78
N ALA A 31 0.48 -11.84 -3.30
CA ALA A 31 -0.73 -12.67 -3.33
C ALA A 31 -1.21 -13.29 -4.67
N MET A 32 -0.63 -12.93 -5.81
CA MET A 32 -0.79 -13.68 -7.07
C MET A 32 0.02 -14.99 -7.10
N GLY A 33 1.00 -15.14 -6.21
CA GLY A 33 1.77 -16.36 -5.96
C GLY A 33 2.42 -16.89 -7.23
N LEU A 34 3.63 -16.39 -7.54
CA LEU A 34 4.40 -16.80 -8.72
C LEU A 34 4.65 -18.32 -8.79
N ARG A 35 4.40 -19.08 -7.72
CA ARG A 35 4.60 -20.53 -7.66
C ARG A 35 3.30 -21.22 -7.23
N GLU A 36 2.82 -22.11 -8.11
CA GLU A 36 1.83 -23.18 -7.85
C GLU A 36 0.40 -22.79 -7.42
N THR A 37 -0.03 -21.54 -7.63
CA THR A 37 -1.46 -21.19 -7.52
C THR A 37 -2.26 -21.56 -8.79
N PRO A 38 -3.59 -21.76 -8.70
CA PRO A 38 -4.45 -21.81 -9.89
C PRO A 38 -4.40 -20.52 -10.73
N ALA A 39 -4.03 -19.39 -10.12
CA ALA A 39 -3.83 -18.13 -10.80
C ALA A 39 -2.55 -18.13 -11.68
N LEU A 40 -1.48 -18.82 -11.28
CA LEU A 40 -0.26 -18.95 -12.08
C LEU A 40 -0.53 -19.54 -13.47
N LYS A 41 -1.32 -20.63 -13.56
CA LYS A 41 -1.70 -21.23 -14.85
C LYS A 41 -2.49 -20.27 -15.75
N ARG A 42 -3.17 -19.28 -15.18
CA ARG A 42 -3.83 -18.18 -15.91
C ARG A 42 -2.83 -17.07 -16.29
N LEU A 43 -1.91 -16.70 -15.40
CA LEU A 43 -0.90 -15.67 -15.64
C LEU A 43 0.06 -16.05 -16.77
N LEU A 44 0.56 -17.30 -16.77
CA LEU A 44 1.40 -17.87 -17.84
C LEU A 44 0.71 -17.76 -19.21
N ARG A 45 -0.59 -18.13 -19.28
CA ARG A 45 -1.42 -18.00 -20.50
C ARG A 45 -1.67 -16.55 -20.95
N THR A 46 -1.36 -15.55 -20.12
CA THR A 46 -1.49 -14.13 -20.44
C THR A 46 -0.17 -13.42 -20.70
N GLY A 47 0.98 -14.08 -20.54
CA GLY A 47 2.31 -13.48 -20.74
C GLY A 47 2.72 -12.44 -19.69
N PHE A 48 1.94 -12.24 -18.62
CA PHE A 48 2.35 -11.41 -17.47
C PHE A 48 3.37 -12.11 -16.57
N VAL A 49 3.42 -13.44 -16.63
CA VAL A 49 4.43 -14.28 -15.97
C VAL A 49 5.00 -15.20 -17.02
N ASN A 50 6.33 -15.33 -17.04
CA ASN A 50 7.08 -16.24 -17.90
C ASN A 50 7.76 -17.30 -17.04
N MET A 51 8.09 -18.46 -17.62
CA MET A 51 9.00 -19.41 -16.99
C MET A 51 10.44 -18.94 -17.17
N THR A 52 11.26 -19.07 -16.13
CA THR A 52 12.72 -18.92 -16.16
C THR A 52 13.36 -20.09 -15.39
N ASP A 53 14.67 -20.27 -15.48
CA ASP A 53 15.38 -21.35 -14.77
C ASP A 53 15.26 -21.22 -13.24
N ALA A 54 15.15 -19.99 -12.73
CA ALA A 54 14.86 -19.71 -11.32
C ALA A 54 13.39 -19.99 -10.91
N GLY A 55 12.54 -20.38 -11.86
CA GLY A 55 11.09 -20.54 -11.73
C GLY A 55 10.29 -19.43 -12.42
N PRO A 56 8.97 -19.32 -12.15
CA PRO A 56 8.14 -18.34 -12.84
C PRO A 56 8.42 -16.92 -12.33
N ALA A 57 8.54 -15.96 -13.25
CA ALA A 57 8.87 -14.57 -12.97
C ALA A 57 7.94 -13.61 -13.72
N TRP A 58 7.67 -12.44 -13.13
CA TRP A 58 6.91 -11.37 -13.79
C TRP A 58 7.63 -10.87 -15.04
N SER A 59 6.90 -10.66 -16.13
CA SER A 59 7.45 -10.19 -17.41
C SER A 59 7.60 -8.66 -17.50
N GLY A 60 7.21 -7.91 -16.45
CA GLY A 60 7.14 -6.44 -16.46
C GLY A 60 6.02 -5.86 -17.35
N SER A 61 5.40 -6.66 -18.20
CA SER A 61 4.33 -6.22 -19.09
C SER A 61 3.04 -5.93 -18.33
N VAL A 62 2.40 -4.81 -18.65
CA VAL A 62 1.11 -4.41 -18.05
C VAL A 62 0.05 -4.20 -19.13
N LYS A 63 -1.16 -4.71 -18.88
CA LYS A 63 -2.36 -4.50 -19.70
C LYS A 63 -3.30 -3.51 -19.03
N LEU A 64 -3.77 -2.54 -19.81
CA LEU A 64 -4.76 -1.55 -19.39
C LEU A 64 -6.18 -2.12 -19.55
N ASN A 65 -6.93 -2.29 -18.45
CA ASN A 65 -8.22 -2.97 -18.46
C ASN A 65 -9.37 -1.99 -18.78
N LYS A 66 -9.46 -1.52 -20.03
CA LYS A 66 -10.52 -0.59 -20.49
C LYS A 66 -11.94 -0.99 -20.06
N GLY A 67 -12.27 -2.29 -20.10
CA GLY A 67 -13.60 -2.81 -19.70
C GLY A 67 -13.93 -2.70 -18.20
N THR A 68 -12.94 -2.46 -17.32
CA THR A 68 -13.15 -2.27 -15.87
C THR A 68 -12.88 -0.85 -15.39
N LEU A 69 -12.40 0.08 -16.25
CA LEU A 69 -12.08 1.45 -15.85
C LEU A 69 -13.27 2.14 -15.16
N LEU A 70 -14.43 2.17 -15.82
CA LEU A 70 -15.65 2.81 -15.30
C LEU A 70 -16.48 1.87 -14.39
N GLN A 71 -15.83 0.91 -13.73
CA GLN A 71 -16.51 0.01 -12.78
C GLN A 71 -16.97 0.72 -11.49
N PRO A 72 -16.22 1.66 -10.88
CA PRO A 72 -16.66 2.35 -9.66
C PRO A 72 -17.97 3.12 -9.86
N MET A 73 -18.11 3.86 -10.96
CA MET A 73 -19.33 4.62 -11.31
C MET A 73 -20.59 3.75 -11.46
N ARG A 74 -20.46 2.42 -11.55
CA ARG A 74 -21.60 1.47 -11.64
C ARG A 74 -22.08 1.00 -10.25
N TRP A 75 -21.35 1.29 -9.19
CA TRP A 75 -21.66 0.86 -7.83
C TRP A 75 -22.40 1.98 -7.06
N ARG A 76 -23.73 1.85 -6.96
CA ARG A 76 -24.60 2.87 -6.33
C ARG A 76 -24.49 2.99 -4.79
N ARG A 77 -24.02 1.95 -4.09
CA ARG A 77 -23.89 1.95 -2.62
C ARG A 77 -22.44 2.23 -2.22
N PRO A 78 -22.17 2.98 -1.13
CA PRO A 78 -20.83 3.22 -0.65
C PRO A 78 -20.00 1.97 -0.39
N ARG A 79 -18.70 2.08 -0.67
CA ARG A 79 -17.72 0.99 -0.65
C ARG A 79 -16.36 1.48 -0.17
N SER A 80 -15.61 0.57 0.44
CA SER A 80 -14.17 0.69 0.62
C SER A 80 -13.52 -0.21 -0.44
N ILE A 81 -12.73 0.39 -1.34
CA ILE A 81 -12.25 -0.24 -2.57
C ILE A 81 -10.73 -0.32 -2.55
N LEU A 82 -10.18 -1.54 -2.53
CA LEU A 82 -8.76 -1.76 -2.81
C LEU A 82 -8.53 -1.65 -4.33
N VAL A 83 -7.74 -0.65 -4.71
CA VAL A 83 -7.30 -0.38 -6.08
C VAL A 83 -6.07 -1.23 -6.39
N CYS A 84 -6.07 -1.90 -7.54
CA CYS A 84 -4.95 -2.74 -8.00
C CYS A 84 -4.47 -3.82 -6.99
N PRO A 85 -5.34 -4.65 -6.39
CA PRO A 85 -4.92 -5.66 -5.38
C PRO A 85 -3.86 -6.67 -5.85
N HIS A 86 -3.60 -6.75 -7.16
CA HIS A 86 -2.68 -7.69 -7.80
C HIS A 86 -1.68 -7.03 -8.79
N SER A 87 -1.55 -5.70 -8.75
CA SER A 87 -0.69 -4.90 -9.65
C SER A 87 -0.22 -3.63 -8.93
N ASP A 88 0.70 -2.86 -9.52
CA ASP A 88 1.09 -1.54 -9.01
C ASP A 88 0.72 -0.46 -10.04
N LEU A 89 -0.08 0.55 -9.66
CA LEU A 89 -0.51 1.61 -10.59
C LEU A 89 0.67 2.51 -11.00
N PHE A 90 1.70 2.59 -10.15
CA PHE A 90 2.91 3.37 -10.43
C PHE A 90 3.99 2.54 -11.14
N ASN A 91 3.67 1.29 -11.55
CA ASN A 91 4.53 0.47 -12.40
C ASN A 91 5.01 1.23 -13.65
N GLU A 92 6.26 0.99 -14.01
CA GLU A 92 7.00 1.69 -15.05
C GLU A 92 6.26 1.64 -16.40
N SER A 93 5.68 0.48 -16.72
CA SER A 93 4.96 0.18 -17.96
C SER A 93 3.50 0.68 -18.00
N VAL A 94 3.01 1.33 -16.94
CA VAL A 94 1.73 2.05 -16.97
C VAL A 94 1.96 3.49 -17.44
N PRO A 95 1.32 3.95 -18.55
CA PRO A 95 1.42 5.34 -19.01
C PRO A 95 0.74 6.32 -18.05
N ASP A 96 1.24 7.55 -17.97
CA ASP A 96 0.66 8.58 -17.09
C ASP A 96 -0.77 8.96 -17.48
N ALA A 97 -1.07 9.03 -18.78
CA ALA A 97 -2.44 9.19 -19.27
C ALA A 97 -3.41 8.09 -18.79
N TRP A 98 -2.91 6.89 -18.43
CA TRP A 98 -3.74 5.87 -17.79
C TRP A 98 -3.91 6.09 -16.29
N ARG A 99 -2.92 6.69 -15.62
CA ARG A 99 -3.07 7.14 -14.22
C ARG A 99 -4.11 8.27 -14.14
N ASP A 100 -4.02 9.24 -15.05
CA ASP A 100 -4.95 10.37 -15.15
C ASP A 100 -6.41 9.85 -15.31
N LEU A 101 -6.64 8.90 -16.22
CA LEU A 101 -7.94 8.22 -16.42
C LEU A 101 -8.41 7.40 -15.19
N VAL A 102 -7.50 6.75 -14.46
CA VAL A 102 -7.84 5.98 -13.24
C VAL A 102 -8.20 6.92 -12.09
N PHE A 103 -7.49 8.04 -11.92
CA PHE A 103 -7.84 9.06 -10.93
C PHE A 103 -9.14 9.79 -11.29
N ALA A 104 -9.40 10.05 -12.58
CA ALA A 104 -10.69 10.56 -13.05
C ALA A 104 -11.85 9.64 -12.64
N ALA A 105 -11.68 8.31 -12.79
CA ALA A 105 -12.68 7.32 -12.36
C ALA A 105 -12.85 7.18 -10.83
N MET A 106 -11.90 7.65 -10.02
CA MET A 106 -12.03 7.78 -8.55
C MET A 106 -12.72 9.09 -8.17
N THR A 107 -12.39 10.18 -8.86
CA THR A 107 -13.01 11.51 -8.71
C THR A 107 -14.51 11.45 -9.04
N LEU A 108 -14.87 10.78 -10.14
CA LEU A 108 -16.25 10.55 -10.60
C LEU A 108 -17.03 9.50 -9.77
N ALA A 109 -16.49 9.07 -8.63
CA ALA A 109 -17.15 8.15 -7.70
C ALA A 109 -16.96 8.61 -6.23
N PRO A 110 -17.38 9.84 -5.88
CA PRO A 110 -17.16 10.41 -4.54
C PRO A 110 -17.84 9.61 -3.42
N GLN A 111 -18.90 8.85 -3.74
CA GLN A 111 -19.58 7.93 -2.83
C GLN A 111 -18.75 6.71 -2.41
N HIS A 112 -17.47 6.63 -2.77
CA HIS A 112 -16.56 5.52 -2.45
C HIS A 112 -15.25 5.99 -1.85
N THR A 113 -14.77 5.29 -0.82
CA THR A 113 -13.41 5.42 -0.33
C THR A 113 -12.51 4.47 -1.10
N PHE A 114 -11.49 5.01 -1.75
CA PHE A 114 -10.47 4.24 -2.45
C PHE A 114 -9.23 4.05 -1.57
N GLU A 115 -8.54 2.94 -1.78
CA GLU A 115 -7.31 2.59 -1.08
C GLU A 115 -6.29 2.09 -2.11
N LEU A 116 -5.20 2.83 -2.27
CA LEU A 116 -4.15 2.55 -3.26
C LEU A 116 -2.78 2.46 -2.57
N SER A 117 -2.13 1.31 -2.68
CA SER A 117 -0.78 1.06 -2.17
C SER A 117 0.22 0.78 -3.29
N THR A 118 1.43 1.30 -3.19
CA THR A 118 2.53 1.08 -4.16
C THR A 118 3.80 0.53 -3.53
N ARG A 119 4.71 -0.04 -4.35
CA ARG A 119 6.13 -0.26 -4.00
C ARG A 119 7.07 0.67 -4.81
N ARG A 120 6.51 1.70 -5.45
CA ARG A 120 7.23 2.68 -6.28
C ARG A 120 6.93 4.08 -5.76
N SER A 121 7.32 4.28 -4.51
CA SER A 121 7.05 5.49 -3.73
C SER A 121 7.54 6.77 -4.44
N GLU A 122 8.69 6.72 -5.09
CA GLU A 122 9.25 7.83 -5.88
C GLU A 122 8.38 8.19 -7.09
N LYS A 123 7.95 7.18 -7.88
CA LYS A 123 7.11 7.40 -9.07
C LYS A 123 5.67 7.82 -8.69
N MET A 124 5.18 7.35 -7.55
CA MET A 124 3.96 7.88 -6.93
C MET A 124 4.13 9.36 -6.57
N ARG A 125 5.17 9.71 -5.80
CA ARG A 125 5.45 11.08 -5.38
C ARG A 125 5.60 12.01 -6.58
N ALA A 126 6.42 11.64 -7.56
CA ALA A 126 6.68 12.46 -8.75
C ALA A 126 5.40 12.74 -9.55
N TRP A 127 4.52 11.76 -9.74
CA TRP A 127 3.27 11.95 -10.47
C TRP A 127 2.19 12.67 -9.64
N VAL A 128 2.03 12.36 -8.34
CA VAL A 128 1.00 12.99 -7.48
C VAL A 128 1.36 14.44 -7.09
N SER A 129 2.66 14.77 -7.02
CA SER A 129 3.15 16.11 -6.64
C SER A 129 3.40 17.05 -7.82
N ASP A 130 3.24 16.58 -9.06
CA ASP A 130 3.30 17.40 -10.27
C ASP A 130 2.10 18.38 -10.30
N PRO A 131 2.33 19.72 -10.35
CA PRO A 131 1.26 20.72 -10.39
C PRO A 131 0.29 20.56 -11.58
N ALA A 132 0.69 19.92 -12.67
CA ALA A 132 -0.17 19.67 -13.83
C ALA A 132 -1.13 18.48 -13.64
N THR A 133 -0.93 17.63 -12.63
CA THR A 133 -1.72 16.41 -12.41
C THR A 133 -3.22 16.67 -12.20
N PRO A 134 -3.66 17.64 -11.37
CA PRO A 134 -5.07 18.00 -11.26
C PRO A 134 -5.68 18.41 -12.61
N GLY A 135 -4.96 19.21 -13.41
CA GLY A 135 -5.40 19.64 -14.74
C GLY A 135 -5.55 18.47 -15.72
N ARG A 136 -4.59 17.55 -15.77
CA ARG A 136 -4.71 16.34 -16.63
C ARG A 136 -5.88 15.43 -16.23
N ILE A 137 -6.16 15.30 -14.93
CA ILE A 137 -7.31 14.52 -14.46
C ILE A 137 -8.62 15.25 -14.82
N ALA A 138 -8.69 16.56 -14.61
CA ALA A 138 -9.85 17.39 -14.98
C ALA A 138 -10.14 17.34 -16.49
N ARG A 139 -9.11 17.49 -17.32
CA ARG A 139 -9.17 17.33 -18.78
C ARG A 139 -9.66 15.93 -19.17
N SER A 140 -9.15 14.89 -18.51
CA SER A 140 -9.59 13.50 -18.73
C SER A 140 -11.09 13.30 -18.42
N ILE A 141 -11.65 14.03 -17.44
CA ILE A 141 -13.09 14.03 -17.14
C ILE A 141 -13.88 14.74 -18.24
N LEU A 142 -13.42 15.91 -18.71
CA LEU A 142 -14.07 16.62 -19.83
C LEU A 142 -14.07 15.80 -21.11
N ASP A 143 -12.95 15.17 -21.47
CA ASP A 143 -12.86 14.38 -22.69
C ASP A 143 -13.76 13.12 -22.63
N MET A 144 -14.01 12.56 -21.43
CA MET A 144 -15.05 11.53 -21.24
C MET A 144 -16.48 12.06 -21.43
N VAL A 145 -16.77 13.31 -21.05
CA VAL A 145 -18.08 13.94 -21.29
C VAL A 145 -18.27 14.24 -22.78
N ILE A 146 -17.28 14.86 -23.42
CA ILE A 146 -17.32 15.22 -24.85
C ILE A 146 -17.47 13.96 -25.72
N ALA A 147 -16.74 12.89 -25.40
CA ALA A 147 -16.87 11.60 -26.08
C ALA A 147 -18.15 10.81 -25.70
N SER A 148 -19.06 11.39 -24.89
CA SER A 148 -20.28 10.74 -24.39
C SER A 148 -20.06 9.40 -23.67
N ILE A 149 -18.86 9.20 -23.12
CA ILE A 149 -18.47 8.01 -22.33
C ILE A 149 -19.13 8.07 -20.94
N ILE A 150 -19.32 9.28 -20.41
CA ILE A 150 -20.11 9.59 -19.22
C ILE A 150 -21.12 10.70 -19.55
N SER A 151 -22.16 10.84 -18.73
CA SER A 151 -23.21 11.85 -18.90
C SER A 151 -23.27 12.73 -17.65
N PRO A 152 -23.05 14.07 -17.76
CA PRO A 152 -23.13 15.00 -16.63
C PRO A 152 -24.48 14.97 -15.91
N SER A 153 -25.57 14.68 -16.62
CA SER A 153 -26.94 14.59 -16.10
C SER A 153 -27.19 13.49 -15.06
N ARG A 154 -26.13 12.78 -14.62
CA ARG A 154 -26.15 11.83 -13.50
C ARG A 154 -25.51 12.37 -12.22
N MET A 155 -25.00 13.60 -12.26
CA MET A 155 -24.41 14.35 -11.16
C MET A 155 -25.29 15.57 -10.90
N MET A 156 -25.40 16.05 -9.65
CA MET A 156 -25.96 17.38 -9.42
C MET A 156 -25.00 18.45 -9.92
N ALA A 157 -25.47 19.68 -10.15
CA ALA A 157 -24.60 20.78 -10.55
C ALA A 157 -23.48 21.01 -9.52
N ASP A 158 -23.84 20.91 -8.23
CA ASP A 158 -22.93 21.08 -7.10
C ASP A 158 -21.97 19.89 -6.89
N ASP A 159 -22.21 18.73 -7.53
CA ASP A 159 -21.33 17.55 -7.50
C ASP A 159 -20.21 17.62 -8.55
N TRP A 160 -20.24 18.60 -9.46
CA TRP A 160 -19.38 18.62 -10.66
C TRP A 160 -17.91 18.91 -10.30
N PRO A 161 -16.96 17.97 -10.50
CA PRO A 161 -15.65 18.02 -9.83
C PRO A 161 -14.58 18.85 -10.55
N VAL A 162 -14.91 19.47 -11.69
CA VAL A 162 -13.98 20.22 -12.54
C VAL A 162 -14.34 21.69 -12.53
N THR A 163 -13.39 22.55 -12.19
CA THR A 163 -13.56 24.01 -12.23
C THR A 163 -12.66 24.67 -13.28
N SER A 164 -13.11 25.82 -13.73
CA SER A 164 -12.49 26.72 -14.70
C SER A 164 -11.23 27.38 -14.15
N VAL A 165 -10.17 27.47 -14.95
CA VAL A 165 -8.95 28.22 -14.62
C VAL A 165 -8.56 29.08 -15.82
N GLY A 166 -8.59 30.41 -15.63
CA GLY A 166 -8.25 31.38 -16.65
C GLY A 166 -8.40 32.81 -16.17
N PRO A 167 -7.97 33.81 -16.96
CA PRO A 167 -8.16 35.22 -16.63
C PRO A 167 -9.63 35.66 -16.71
N ASN A 168 -10.46 34.93 -17.48
CA ASN A 168 -11.90 35.09 -17.53
C ASN A 168 -12.59 33.84 -16.93
N PRO A 169 -13.38 33.97 -15.84
CA PRO A 169 -14.17 32.85 -15.30
C PRO A 169 -15.30 32.36 -16.22
N GLU A 170 -15.78 33.23 -17.13
CA GLU A 170 -16.88 32.91 -18.07
C GLU A 170 -16.38 32.21 -19.34
N GLU A 171 -15.14 32.51 -19.77
CA GLU A 171 -14.46 31.89 -20.91
C GLU A 171 -13.03 31.45 -20.51
N PRO A 172 -12.87 30.27 -19.88
CA PRO A 172 -11.59 29.82 -19.33
C PRO A 172 -10.76 29.00 -20.33
N ASP A 173 -9.46 29.31 -20.42
CA ASP A 173 -8.52 28.59 -21.30
C ASP A 173 -8.13 27.19 -20.77
N ASP A 174 -8.17 26.96 -19.46
CA ASP A 174 -7.75 25.71 -18.79
C ASP A 174 -8.72 25.28 -17.67
N VAL A 175 -8.52 24.09 -17.11
CA VAL A 175 -9.36 23.51 -16.05
C VAL A 175 -8.58 22.73 -15.00
N THR A 176 -9.13 22.62 -13.79
CA THR A 176 -8.55 21.84 -12.68
C THR A 176 -9.62 21.12 -11.86
N LEU A 177 -9.19 20.28 -10.91
CA LEU A 177 -10.10 19.64 -9.95
C LEU A 177 -10.47 20.62 -8.82
N MET A 178 -11.74 20.62 -8.39
CA MET A 178 -12.17 21.42 -7.23
C MET A 178 -11.55 20.99 -5.91
N ALA A 179 -11.03 19.76 -5.82
CA ALA A 179 -10.37 19.23 -4.64
C ALA A 179 -9.13 18.41 -5.01
N TRP A 180 -7.97 18.84 -4.53
CA TRP A 180 -6.71 18.10 -4.60
C TRP A 180 -5.94 18.26 -3.28
N PRO A 181 -5.35 17.20 -2.71
CA PRO A 181 -5.44 15.78 -3.12
C PRO A 181 -6.87 15.23 -3.00
N LEU A 182 -7.17 14.14 -3.71
CA LEU A 182 -8.53 13.56 -3.75
C LEU A 182 -9.01 13.18 -2.32
N PRO A 183 -10.11 13.77 -1.81
CA PRO A 183 -10.54 13.58 -0.42
C PRO A 183 -11.04 12.16 -0.13
N ASN A 184 -11.46 11.43 -1.17
CA ASN A 184 -11.93 10.05 -1.06
C ASN A 184 -10.83 9.00 -1.29
N LEU A 185 -9.57 9.40 -1.50
CA LEU A 185 -8.43 8.51 -1.74
C LEU A 185 -7.53 8.39 -0.50
N ARG A 186 -7.40 7.17 0.01
CA ARG A 186 -6.32 6.76 0.91
C ARG A 186 -5.15 6.30 0.04
N LEU A 187 -4.01 6.96 0.19
CA LEU A 187 -2.77 6.68 -0.55
C LEU A 187 -1.71 6.14 0.42
N GLY A 188 -0.91 5.17 -0.02
CA GLY A 188 0.05 4.55 0.88
C GLY A 188 1.15 3.77 0.19
N VAL A 189 2.12 3.37 1.00
CA VAL A 189 3.25 2.54 0.55
C VAL A 189 3.20 1.17 1.22
N ALA A 190 3.57 0.15 0.45
CA ALA A 190 3.87 -1.16 1.01
C ALA A 190 5.32 -1.18 1.47
N VAL A 191 5.53 -1.70 2.67
CA VAL A 191 6.85 -1.90 3.29
C VAL A 191 6.87 -3.32 3.86
N GLU A 192 8.05 -3.90 3.98
CA GLU A 192 8.23 -5.26 4.52
C GLU A 192 9.32 -5.35 5.59
N ASP A 193 10.21 -4.36 5.67
CA ASP A 193 11.35 -4.28 6.60
C ASP A 193 11.75 -2.79 6.78
N GLN A 194 12.69 -2.51 7.70
CA GLN A 194 13.20 -1.16 7.93
C GLN A 194 13.83 -0.52 6.68
N GLN A 195 14.45 -1.29 5.79
CA GLN A 195 15.02 -0.72 4.56
C GLN A 195 13.91 -0.16 3.66
N ARG A 196 12.84 -0.91 3.41
CA ARG A 196 11.71 -0.40 2.61
C ARG A 196 10.92 0.68 3.35
N ALA A 197 10.92 0.69 4.68
CA ALA A 197 10.39 1.80 5.47
C ALA A 197 11.17 3.10 5.19
N ASN A 198 12.50 3.06 5.26
CA ASN A 198 13.40 4.18 4.94
C ASN A 198 13.29 4.65 3.47
N GLU A 199 13.13 3.74 2.52
CA GLU A 199 13.00 4.08 1.08
C GLU A 199 11.61 4.64 0.71
N HIS A 200 10.54 4.14 1.35
CA HIS A 200 9.17 4.43 0.92
C HIS A 200 8.44 5.48 1.75
N ILE A 201 8.65 5.56 3.06
CA ILE A 201 7.87 6.46 3.93
C ILE A 201 8.21 7.95 3.74
N PRO A 202 9.47 8.39 3.56
CA PRO A 202 9.77 9.79 3.24
C PRO A 202 9.07 10.26 1.96
N ASN A 203 8.99 9.38 0.97
CA ASN A 203 8.31 9.65 -0.29
C ASN A 203 6.78 9.71 -0.12
N LEU A 204 6.18 8.94 0.81
CA LEU A 204 4.76 9.06 1.16
C LEU A 204 4.44 10.37 1.88
N LEU A 205 5.24 10.78 2.87
CA LEU A 205 5.00 12.05 3.57
C LEU A 205 5.20 13.26 2.65
N ALA A 206 6.21 13.22 1.77
CA ALA A 206 6.41 14.21 0.72
C ALA A 206 5.38 14.17 -0.43
N THR A 207 4.35 13.32 -0.35
CA THR A 207 3.27 13.24 -1.35
C THR A 207 2.00 13.92 -0.83
N PRO A 208 1.33 14.77 -1.65
CA PRO A 208 -0.03 15.24 -1.37
C PRO A 208 -1.03 14.08 -1.29
N ALA A 209 -1.61 13.87 -0.11
CA ALA A 209 -2.65 12.86 0.10
C ALA A 209 -3.63 13.33 1.18
N ALA A 210 -4.91 13.01 1.04
CA ALA A 210 -5.90 13.25 2.08
C ALA A 210 -5.65 12.33 3.28
N VAL A 211 -5.39 11.04 3.02
CA VAL A 211 -5.01 10.03 4.02
C VAL A 211 -3.75 9.30 3.56
N ARG A 212 -2.69 9.32 4.38
CA ARG A 212 -1.41 8.62 4.19
C ARG A 212 -1.40 7.32 5.00
N PHE A 213 -1.06 6.17 4.41
CA PHE A 213 -0.96 4.89 5.15
C PHE A 213 0.30 4.05 4.86
N VAL A 214 0.76 3.33 5.89
CA VAL A 214 1.82 2.32 5.80
C VAL A 214 1.22 0.93 5.79
N SER A 215 1.57 0.12 4.79
CA SER A 215 1.08 -1.25 4.63
C SER A 215 2.22 -2.25 4.77
N ALA A 216 2.54 -2.57 6.02
CA ALA A 216 3.40 -3.66 6.49
C ALA A 216 2.78 -5.05 6.17
N VAL A 217 2.61 -5.33 4.87
CA VAL A 217 1.89 -6.49 4.34
C VAL A 217 2.52 -6.98 3.02
N PRO A 218 3.35 -8.03 3.03
CA PRO A 218 3.82 -8.74 4.24
C PRO A 218 4.77 -7.90 5.10
N LEU A 219 4.81 -8.19 6.39
CA LEU A 219 5.91 -7.78 7.27
C LEU A 219 6.90 -8.96 7.38
N LEU A 220 8.16 -8.71 7.02
CA LEU A 220 9.25 -9.68 6.84
C LEU A 220 10.50 -9.37 7.70
N GLY A 221 10.55 -8.19 8.32
CA GLY A 221 11.54 -7.78 9.31
C GLY A 221 10.90 -6.85 10.36
N PRO A 222 11.64 -6.45 11.40
CA PRO A 222 11.20 -5.40 12.31
C PRO A 222 11.08 -4.06 11.58
N ILE A 223 10.17 -3.20 12.04
CA ILE A 223 10.08 -1.80 11.63
C ILE A 223 9.91 -0.93 12.88
N ASP A 224 10.77 0.06 13.02
CA ASP A 224 10.61 1.19 13.93
C ASP A 224 10.17 2.41 13.12
N LEU A 225 8.92 2.84 13.32
CA LEU A 225 8.36 4.03 12.68
C LEU A 225 8.81 5.34 13.33
N THR A 226 9.50 5.30 14.47
CA THR A 226 10.05 6.48 15.17
C THR A 226 11.45 6.88 14.70
N ASP A 227 12.12 6.00 13.93
CA ASP A 227 13.53 6.12 13.53
C ASP A 227 13.76 5.85 12.02
N ILE A 228 12.94 6.46 11.16
CA ILE A 228 13.07 6.29 9.69
C ILE A 228 14.22 7.16 9.16
N ASP A 229 15.14 6.58 8.37
CA ASP A 229 16.32 7.29 7.81
C ASP A 229 15.96 8.16 6.58
N LEU A 230 16.11 9.48 6.71
CA LEU A 230 15.91 10.47 5.63
C LEU A 230 17.14 10.66 4.74
N LEU A 231 18.32 10.22 5.18
CA LEU A 231 19.56 10.52 4.48
C LEU A 231 19.55 10.04 3.00
N PRO A 232 18.97 8.89 2.62
CA PRO A 232 18.81 8.52 1.21
C PRO A 232 18.06 9.57 0.37
N MET A 233 17.01 10.19 0.92
CA MET A 233 16.26 11.24 0.22
C MET A 233 17.04 12.56 0.18
N LEU A 234 17.76 12.91 1.26
CA LEU A 234 18.52 14.16 1.35
C LEU A 234 19.80 14.15 0.50
N LEU A 235 20.42 12.98 0.29
CA LEU A 235 21.65 12.83 -0.50
C LEU A 235 21.47 13.10 -2.00
N ARG A 236 20.23 13.03 -2.54
CA ARG A 236 19.90 13.31 -3.95
C ARG A 236 20.82 12.60 -4.97
N GLY A 237 21.19 11.35 -4.69
CA GLY A 237 22.08 10.55 -5.54
C GLY A 237 23.58 10.65 -5.20
N ARG A 238 23.99 11.47 -4.21
CA ARG A 238 25.32 11.40 -3.62
C ARG A 238 25.46 10.11 -2.80
N LEU A 239 26.67 9.53 -2.74
CA LEU A 239 26.96 8.43 -1.81
C LEU A 239 26.94 8.92 -0.34
N ARG A 240 26.60 8.00 0.58
CA ARG A 240 26.71 8.21 2.03
C ARG A 240 28.20 8.27 2.43
N SER A 241 28.54 9.19 3.30
CA SER A 241 29.83 9.31 3.97
C SER A 241 29.71 8.87 5.43
N GLU A 242 30.81 8.42 6.02
CA GLU A 242 30.91 8.11 7.46
C GLU A 242 30.67 9.36 8.33
N ASN A 243 30.89 10.56 7.78
CA ASN A 243 30.65 11.84 8.43
C ASN A 243 29.21 12.37 8.25
N ASP A 244 28.33 11.65 7.54
CA ASP A 244 26.94 12.12 7.38
C ASP A 244 26.14 11.91 8.67
N PRO A 245 25.42 12.93 9.18
CA PRO A 245 24.64 12.79 10.40
C PRO A 245 23.51 11.76 10.22
N LYS A 246 23.20 11.03 11.30
CA LYS A 246 22.01 10.16 11.33
C LYS A 246 20.76 11.03 11.33
N CYS A 247 20.17 11.22 10.15
CA CYS A 247 18.98 12.05 9.97
C CYS A 247 17.73 11.17 10.02
N THR A 248 17.09 11.07 11.19
CA THR A 248 15.84 10.30 11.34
C THR A 248 14.65 11.14 11.78
N PHE A 249 13.46 10.64 11.47
CA PHE A 249 12.17 11.21 11.84
C PHE A 249 11.22 10.13 12.36
N ASP A 250 10.31 10.58 13.19
CA ASP A 250 9.12 9.85 13.58
C ASP A 250 8.06 10.00 12.49
N ALA A 251 7.79 8.91 11.78
CA ALA A 251 6.79 8.85 10.72
C ALA A 251 5.35 8.86 11.22
N LEU A 252 5.09 8.61 12.51
CA LEU A 252 3.76 8.67 13.12
C LEU A 252 3.41 10.12 13.50
N THR A 253 4.34 10.87 14.09
CA THR A 253 4.10 12.29 14.45
C THR A 253 4.54 13.29 13.37
N GLY A 254 5.41 12.90 12.44
CA GLY A 254 5.98 13.76 11.40
C GLY A 254 7.24 14.54 11.81
N LYS A 255 7.68 14.40 13.07
CA LYS A 255 8.76 15.20 13.67
C LYS A 255 10.14 14.64 13.39
N THR A 256 11.12 15.52 13.20
CA THR A 256 12.53 15.13 13.04
C THR A 256 13.31 15.10 14.34
N ASN A 257 14.24 14.15 14.44
CA ASN A 257 15.24 14.08 15.52
C ASN A 257 16.43 15.03 15.26
N VAL A 258 16.50 15.64 14.08
CA VAL A 258 17.53 16.59 13.68
C VAL A 258 17.05 18.02 13.95
N HIS A 259 17.44 18.57 15.11
CA HIS A 259 17.30 20.00 15.38
C HIS A 259 17.83 20.82 14.19
N PRO A 260 17.12 21.84 13.69
CA PRO A 260 17.32 22.45 12.38
C PRO A 260 18.76 22.89 12.06
N VAL A 261 19.52 21.99 11.42
CA VAL A 261 20.84 22.30 10.86
C VAL A 261 20.60 23.22 9.65
N HIS A 262 20.93 24.51 9.83
CA HIS A 262 20.63 25.62 8.92
C HIS A 262 19.17 26.15 8.93
N GLY A 263 18.41 25.95 10.01
CA GLY A 263 17.12 26.67 10.18
C GLY A 263 15.98 26.17 9.29
N VAL A 264 15.98 24.89 8.93
CA VAL A 264 14.93 24.25 8.12
C VAL A 264 13.87 23.66 9.04
N ASP A 265 12.61 24.11 8.93
CA ASP A 265 11.47 23.54 9.66
C ASP A 265 11.30 22.03 9.42
N ASP A 266 10.49 21.36 10.26
CA ASP A 266 10.14 19.94 10.07
C ASP A 266 9.68 19.70 8.60
N PRO A 267 10.33 18.78 7.85
CA PRO A 267 10.20 18.69 6.39
C PRO A 267 8.85 18.11 5.93
N PHE A 268 7.95 17.78 6.86
CA PHE A 268 6.62 17.23 6.60
C PHE A 268 5.58 17.92 7.49
N ASP A 269 4.39 18.14 6.93
CA ASP A 269 3.26 18.80 7.60
C ASP A 269 2.62 17.94 8.71
N ARG A 270 2.75 16.62 8.60
CA ARG A 270 2.21 15.59 9.52
C ARG A 270 2.77 14.21 9.16
N GLY A 271 2.72 13.29 10.13
CA GLY A 271 3.03 11.87 9.93
C GLY A 271 1.99 11.09 9.10
N VAL A 272 1.97 9.77 9.28
CA VAL A 272 1.04 8.84 8.62
C VAL A 272 -0.25 8.67 9.43
N ASP A 273 -1.39 8.61 8.74
CA ASP A 273 -2.72 8.51 9.37
C ASP A 273 -3.11 7.08 9.78
N TRP A 274 -2.40 6.06 9.29
CA TRP A 274 -2.83 4.66 9.41
C TRP A 274 -1.68 3.67 9.19
N VAL A 275 -1.57 2.66 10.05
CA VAL A 275 -0.61 1.56 9.90
C VAL A 275 -1.35 0.21 9.84
N ILE A 276 -0.89 -0.65 8.93
CA ILE A 276 -1.59 -1.90 8.60
C ILE A 276 -0.59 -3.05 8.54
N CYS A 277 -0.70 -4.01 9.44
CA CYS A 277 0.23 -5.13 9.60
C CYS A 277 -0.38 -6.49 9.23
N GLY A 278 0.41 -7.41 8.69
CA GLY A 278 0.08 -8.83 8.60
C GLY A 278 0.95 -9.63 7.62
N GLY A 279 1.11 -10.93 7.88
CA GLY A 279 2.03 -11.80 7.13
C GLY A 279 1.45 -12.46 5.87
N GLU A 280 2.25 -13.36 5.30
CA GLU A 280 2.05 -13.92 3.95
C GLU A 280 0.94 -14.98 3.85
N SER A 281 0.59 -15.35 2.63
CA SER A 281 -0.37 -16.42 2.36
C SER A 281 0.05 -17.26 1.17
N GLY A 282 -0.09 -18.59 1.26
CA GLY A 282 0.25 -19.53 0.19
C GLY A 282 1.25 -20.62 0.59
N PRO A 283 1.65 -21.49 -0.35
CA PRO A 283 2.49 -22.66 -0.08
C PRO A 283 3.91 -22.31 0.39
N LYS A 284 4.40 -21.08 0.17
CA LYS A 284 5.74 -20.62 0.55
C LYS A 284 5.78 -19.45 1.56
N ALA A 285 4.62 -19.03 2.08
CA ALA A 285 4.51 -17.91 3.00
C ALA A 285 5.55 -17.96 4.13
N ARG A 286 6.31 -16.87 4.30
CA ARG A 286 7.29 -16.68 5.38
C ARG A 286 6.57 -16.46 6.72
N PRO A 287 7.19 -16.85 7.86
CA PRO A 287 6.65 -16.55 9.18
C PRO A 287 6.70 -15.05 9.49
N LEU A 288 5.76 -14.58 10.30
CA LEU A 288 5.71 -13.25 10.87
C LEU A 288 6.04 -13.35 12.36
N HIS A 289 6.98 -12.55 12.86
CA HIS A 289 7.25 -12.47 14.30
C HIS A 289 6.06 -11.84 15.02
N PRO A 290 5.61 -12.42 16.15
CA PRO A 290 4.68 -11.71 17.02
C PRO A 290 5.19 -10.34 17.44
N ASP A 291 6.48 -10.21 17.76
CA ASP A 291 6.99 -8.98 18.38
C ASP A 291 7.18 -7.84 17.36
N TRP A 292 7.31 -8.13 16.05
CA TRP A 292 7.22 -7.11 15.00
C TRP A 292 5.77 -6.59 14.85
N ALA A 293 4.78 -7.48 14.96
CA ALA A 293 3.37 -7.11 14.89
C ALA A 293 2.91 -6.35 16.15
N ARG A 294 3.41 -6.74 17.33
CA ARG A 294 3.24 -6.04 18.61
C ARG A 294 3.95 -4.68 18.58
N GLY A 295 5.21 -4.63 18.15
CA GLY A 295 5.97 -3.38 18.01
C GLY A 295 5.24 -2.33 17.18
N LEU A 296 4.75 -2.68 15.98
CA LEU A 296 3.96 -1.76 15.17
C LEU A 296 2.62 -1.36 15.83
N ARG A 297 1.93 -2.28 16.52
CA ARG A 297 0.71 -1.97 17.29
C ARG A 297 1.01 -0.92 18.37
N ASP A 298 2.06 -1.16 19.14
CA ASP A 298 2.38 -0.40 20.36
C ASP A 298 2.97 0.98 20.03
N GLN A 299 3.81 1.07 18.99
CA GLN A 299 4.24 2.35 18.40
C GLN A 299 3.01 3.20 18.00
N CYS A 300 2.03 2.61 17.29
CA CYS A 300 0.83 3.33 16.87
C CYS A 300 -0.05 3.74 18.06
N ALA A 301 -0.22 2.84 19.04
CA ALA A 301 -1.03 3.09 20.23
C ALA A 301 -0.46 4.22 21.11
N ALA A 302 0.87 4.32 21.21
CA ALA A 302 1.55 5.36 22.01
C ALA A 302 1.24 6.80 21.56
N VAL A 303 0.85 6.99 20.30
CA VAL A 303 0.51 8.31 19.71
C VAL A 303 -0.91 8.36 19.11
N GLY A 304 -1.75 7.35 19.37
CA GLY A 304 -3.16 7.32 18.95
C GLY A 304 -3.40 7.08 17.45
N ILE A 305 -2.38 6.66 16.68
CA ILE A 305 -2.54 6.37 15.25
C ILE A 305 -3.35 5.07 15.07
N PRO A 306 -4.39 5.06 14.20
CA PRO A 306 -5.13 3.85 13.86
C PRO A 306 -4.23 2.69 13.41
N PHE A 307 -4.44 1.51 14.01
CA PHE A 307 -3.74 0.27 13.67
C PHE A 307 -4.71 -0.84 13.22
N LEU A 308 -4.44 -1.45 12.07
CA LEU A 308 -5.17 -2.60 11.54
C LEU A 308 -4.27 -3.85 11.49
N PHE A 309 -4.58 -4.85 12.31
CA PHE A 309 -4.02 -6.19 12.13
C PHE A 309 -4.87 -6.97 11.12
N LYS A 310 -4.31 -7.18 9.92
CA LYS A 310 -4.98 -7.83 8.79
C LYS A 310 -5.14 -9.34 9.02
N ARG A 311 -4.05 -10.01 9.43
CA ARG A 311 -3.93 -11.42 9.86
C ARG A 311 -2.46 -11.80 10.08
N TRP A 312 -2.21 -12.90 10.78
CA TRP A 312 -0.89 -13.51 10.90
C TRP A 312 -0.32 -14.01 9.57
N GLY A 313 -1.12 -14.75 8.79
CA GLY A 313 -0.67 -15.34 7.53
C GLY A 313 -1.06 -16.82 7.47
N GLU A 314 -0.14 -17.69 7.05
CA GLU A 314 -0.25 -19.16 7.23
C GLU A 314 0.32 -19.66 8.57
N TRP A 315 1.03 -18.80 9.31
CA TRP A 315 1.69 -19.11 10.58
C TRP A 315 0.94 -18.46 11.75
N VAL A 316 1.14 -18.95 12.97
CA VAL A 316 0.68 -18.32 14.22
C VAL A 316 1.74 -18.50 15.32
N PRO A 317 1.87 -17.59 16.29
CA PRO A 317 2.65 -17.80 17.51
C PRO A 317 2.15 -18.99 18.34
N GLU A 318 3.06 -19.66 19.06
CA GLU A 318 2.73 -20.71 20.03
C GLU A 318 1.75 -20.24 21.12
N ASP A 319 1.95 -19.02 21.65
CA ASP A 319 1.05 -18.37 22.62
C ASP A 319 -0.37 -18.07 22.12
N GLN A 320 -0.60 -18.22 20.80
CA GLN A 320 -1.87 -17.99 20.11
C GLN A 320 -2.29 -19.20 19.25
N SER A 321 -1.64 -20.35 19.45
CA SER A 321 -2.03 -21.61 18.85
C SER A 321 -3.06 -22.34 19.74
N PRO A 322 -4.07 -23.04 19.17
CA PRO A 322 -4.93 -23.91 19.95
C PRO A 322 -4.12 -25.04 20.61
N GLU A 323 -4.47 -25.44 21.83
CA GLU A 323 -3.80 -26.54 22.56
C GLU A 323 -3.77 -27.83 21.72
N ASP A 324 -4.86 -28.13 21.01
CA ASP A 324 -5.00 -29.28 20.09
C ASP A 324 -4.13 -29.20 18.83
N ALA A 325 -3.47 -28.07 18.53
CA ALA A 325 -2.77 -27.84 17.27
C ALA A 325 -1.32 -28.37 17.25
N ILE A 326 -0.78 -28.81 18.39
CA ILE A 326 0.58 -29.35 18.52
C ILE A 326 0.59 -30.84 18.08
N LEU A 327 0.25 -31.08 16.81
CA LEU A 327 0.14 -32.41 16.21
C LEU A 327 1.38 -32.78 15.35
N PRO A 328 1.66 -34.07 15.13
CA PRO A 328 2.75 -34.51 14.26
C PRO A 328 2.60 -33.98 12.82
N GLY A 329 3.71 -33.51 12.23
CA GLY A 329 3.79 -33.05 10.84
C GLY A 329 3.76 -31.52 10.63
N TRP A 330 3.76 -30.73 11.70
CA TRP A 330 3.65 -29.27 11.65
C TRP A 330 5.05 -28.64 11.82
N ALA A 331 5.39 -27.65 10.99
CA ALA A 331 6.70 -27.01 11.04
C ALA A 331 6.77 -25.98 12.18
N ARG A 332 7.84 -26.06 13.00
CA ARG A 332 8.27 -25.04 13.96
C ARG A 332 9.40 -24.21 13.36
N CYS A 333 9.34 -22.89 13.46
CA CYS A 333 10.42 -21.99 13.01
C CYS A 333 11.01 -21.19 14.21
N PRO A 334 12.27 -21.44 14.62
CA PRO A 334 12.94 -20.77 15.75
C PRO A 334 13.79 -19.56 15.30
N TRP A 335 13.16 -18.58 14.66
CA TRP A 335 13.72 -17.25 14.31
C TRP A 335 14.93 -17.17 13.33
N ALA A 336 15.98 -16.34 13.52
CA ALA A 336 17.06 -16.03 12.54
C ALA A 336 18.69 -16.24 12.77
N GLU A 337 19.75 -17.04 12.31
CA GLU A 337 20.47 -18.28 11.61
C GLU A 337 20.30 -19.18 10.23
N ARG A 338 20.70 -19.15 8.86
CA ARG A 338 20.84 -18.37 7.49
C ARG A 338 21.65 -17.03 7.06
N ASP A 339 23.00 -16.94 6.96
CA ASP A 339 23.95 -15.75 7.09
C ASP A 339 24.74 -15.30 5.82
N ARG A 340 26.07 -15.12 5.95
CA ARG A 340 27.05 -15.19 4.88
C ARG A 340 26.80 -16.52 4.13
N ASP A 341 26.64 -17.59 4.91
CA ASP A 341 25.97 -18.86 4.59
C ASP A 341 24.75 -19.18 5.53
N GLY A 342 24.85 -19.06 6.89
CA GLY A 342 23.84 -19.50 7.94
C GLY A 342 23.48 -18.80 9.35
N GLY A 343 22.91 -17.63 9.83
CA GLY A 343 22.10 -16.30 9.70
C GLY A 343 20.54 -15.96 9.81
N TRP A 344 19.50 -16.72 9.36
CA TRP A 344 18.09 -16.87 9.87
C TRP A 344 17.66 -18.31 10.57
N SER A 345 17.63 -18.93 11.83
CA SER A 345 17.51 -19.00 13.41
C SER A 345 18.18 -18.16 14.62
N HIS A 346 17.44 -17.41 15.49
CA HIS A 346 17.90 -16.31 16.43
C HIS A 346 17.84 -16.81 17.89
N GLY A 347 18.45 -16.07 18.83
CA GLY A 347 18.53 -16.45 20.25
C GLY A 347 17.27 -16.31 21.12
N ASP A 348 16.09 -16.04 20.55
CA ASP A 348 14.82 -16.02 21.29
C ASP A 348 14.08 -17.38 21.22
N GLN A 349 13.19 -17.65 22.19
CA GLN A 349 12.49 -18.94 22.29
C GLN A 349 11.13 -18.97 21.58
N THR A 350 10.83 -18.01 20.70
CA THR A 350 9.49 -17.90 20.08
C THR A 350 9.25 -18.99 19.06
N SER A 351 8.39 -19.97 19.36
CA SER A 351 7.89 -20.86 18.30
C SER A 351 6.77 -20.19 17.51
N VAL A 352 6.81 -20.34 16.19
CA VAL A 352 5.64 -20.16 15.31
C VAL A 352 5.31 -21.48 14.60
N TYR A 353 4.01 -21.77 14.49
CA TYR A 353 3.48 -22.99 13.88
C TYR A 353 2.66 -22.69 12.63
N ARG A 354 2.76 -23.57 11.63
CA ARG A 354 2.08 -23.40 10.34
C ARG A 354 0.66 -23.97 10.31
N LEU A 355 -0.30 -23.31 10.96
CA LEU A 355 -1.70 -23.80 10.97
C LEU A 355 -2.48 -23.57 9.66
N GLY A 356 -1.93 -22.77 8.75
CA GLY A 356 -2.60 -22.35 7.52
C GLY A 356 -3.63 -21.23 7.74
N LYS A 357 -3.90 -20.49 6.65
CA LYS A 357 -4.57 -19.19 6.64
C LYS A 357 -5.86 -19.08 7.43
N ARG A 358 -6.65 -20.15 7.50
CA ARG A 358 -7.95 -20.15 8.17
C ARG A 358 -7.80 -20.28 9.69
N ALA A 359 -6.93 -21.18 10.16
CA ALA A 359 -6.71 -21.44 11.58
C ALA A 359 -5.82 -20.36 12.23
N ALA A 360 -4.80 -19.88 11.52
CA ALA A 360 -3.98 -18.73 11.94
C ALA A 360 -4.77 -17.41 12.11
N GLY A 361 -6.05 -17.36 11.72
CA GLY A 361 -6.98 -16.33 12.18
C GLY A 361 -6.61 -14.88 11.83
N ARG A 362 -6.93 -13.96 12.73
CA ARG A 362 -6.62 -12.52 12.64
C ARG A 362 -6.69 -11.74 13.97
N LEU A 363 -6.61 -12.45 15.09
CA LEU A 363 -6.45 -11.85 16.42
C LEU A 363 -4.96 -11.57 16.64
N LEU A 364 -4.60 -10.46 17.27
CA LEU A 364 -3.24 -10.21 17.78
C LEU A 364 -3.37 -10.01 19.29
N ASP A 365 -2.78 -10.95 20.01
CA ASP A 365 -2.89 -11.14 21.46
C ASP A 365 -4.36 -11.22 21.91
N GLY A 366 -5.10 -12.13 21.27
CA GLY A 366 -6.53 -12.38 21.51
C GLY A 366 -7.50 -11.31 20.97
N ILE A 367 -7.01 -10.15 20.52
CA ILE A 367 -7.84 -8.97 20.22
C ILE A 367 -7.92 -8.68 18.71
N LEU A 368 -9.09 -8.17 18.26
CA LEU A 368 -9.32 -7.69 16.90
C LEU A 368 -8.90 -6.23 16.72
N HIS A 369 -7.71 -6.00 16.16
CA HIS A 369 -7.25 -4.65 15.82
C HIS A 369 -7.82 -4.23 14.46
N ASN A 370 -8.77 -3.29 14.46
CA ASN A 370 -9.56 -2.85 13.30
C ASN A 370 -9.48 -1.34 13.03
N GLY A 371 -8.53 -0.61 13.62
CA GLY A 371 -8.46 0.85 13.49
C GLY A 371 -8.34 1.29 12.03
N THR A 372 -9.12 2.31 11.64
CA THR A 372 -9.02 2.97 10.33
C THR A 372 -9.32 4.48 10.46
N PRO A 373 -8.71 5.36 9.65
CA PRO A 373 -9.02 6.79 9.64
C PRO A 373 -10.52 7.08 9.43
N GLY A 374 -11.03 8.09 10.14
CA GLY A 374 -12.42 8.54 10.04
C GLY A 374 -13.46 7.63 10.69
N ALA A 375 -13.05 6.63 11.49
CA ALA A 375 -13.94 5.90 12.37
C ALA A 375 -14.02 6.61 13.74
N GLN A 376 -15.20 7.14 14.07
CA GLN A 376 -15.65 7.48 15.42
C GLN A 376 -16.77 6.51 15.82
#